data_AF-A0A9C8GLV8-F1
#
_entry.id   AF-A0A9C8GLV8-F1
#
_cell.length_a   1.000
_cell.length_b   1.000
_cell.length_c   1.000
_cell.angle_alpha   90.00
_cell.angle_beta   90.00
_cell.angle_gamma   90.00
#
_symmetry.space_group_name_H-M   'P 1'
#
loop_
_entity.id
_entity.type
_entity.pdbx_description
1 polymer ?
#
loop_
_entity_poly.entity_id
_entity_poly.type
_entity_poly.pdbx_seq_one_letter_code
_entity_poly.pdbx_strand_id
1 'polypeptide(L)'
;MALPAVLVEQQEEKREALARDRAFLTEGLTGLAEYLSEAAVDAFSDGDIEMGSDLTDQAERARQRLGKLQDDMGRAGRLLMTVPEVLGVALVLPAPLEIEVETDDGVTRLLMRRDDAVEQAAMDAVMAYERQRARFPKDVHQGESWDIESYDAQGQLVRYIEVKGRGPEDADVVTMTDPEWEAARRLGEQHWLYIVRLGDGMLVMIQNLYAKLEPRELKRWLVRITDAKGHGETVSFVDD
;
A
#
# COMPACT_ATOMS: atom_id res chain seq x y z
N MET A 1 -4.26 20.02 -20.32
CA MET A 1 -3.90 18.78 -21.03
C MET A 1 -5.19 18.01 -21.22
N ALA A 2 -5.57 17.68 -22.46
CA ALA A 2 -6.86 17.03 -22.74
C ALA A 2 -6.94 15.64 -22.09
N LEU A 3 -8.12 15.25 -21.64
CA LEU A 3 -8.37 13.91 -21.10
C LEU A 3 -7.97 12.85 -22.14
N PRO A 4 -7.34 11.73 -21.73
CA PRO A 4 -7.24 10.57 -22.61
C PRO A 4 -8.64 10.19 -23.05
N ALA A 5 -8.90 10.13 -24.36
CA ALA A 5 -10.24 9.89 -24.91
C ALA A 5 -10.93 8.66 -24.28
N VAL A 6 -10.15 7.63 -23.95
CA VAL A 6 -10.59 6.40 -23.28
C VAL A 6 -11.22 6.64 -21.90
N LEU A 7 -10.70 7.58 -21.10
CA LEU A 7 -11.24 7.87 -19.76
C LEU A 7 -12.55 8.65 -19.84
N VAL A 8 -12.70 9.51 -20.86
CA VAL A 8 -13.95 10.25 -21.12
C VAL A 8 -15.06 9.27 -21.50
N GLU A 9 -14.76 8.39 -22.45
CA GLU A 9 -15.67 7.35 -22.93
C GLU A 9 -16.13 6.43 -21.78
N GLN A 10 -15.19 5.94 -20.95
CA GLN A 10 -15.51 5.13 -19.78
C GLN A 10 -16.37 5.87 -18.72
N GLN A 11 -16.18 7.18 -18.58
CA GLN A 11 -17.00 7.99 -17.67
C GLN A 11 -18.42 8.19 -18.20
N GLU A 12 -18.56 8.43 -19.50
CA GLU A 12 -19.87 8.56 -20.16
C GLU A 12 -20.64 7.24 -20.08
N GLU A 13 -20.02 6.12 -20.43
CA GLU A 13 -20.64 4.78 -20.33
C GLU A 13 -21.12 4.47 -18.91
N LYS A 14 -20.29 4.75 -17.88
CA LYS A 14 -20.68 4.54 -16.48
C LYS A 14 -21.81 5.46 -16.04
N ARG A 15 -21.81 6.72 -16.50
CA ARG A 15 -22.91 7.67 -16.20
C ARG A 15 -24.21 7.23 -16.85
N GLU A 16 -24.17 6.78 -18.09
CA GLU A 16 -25.33 6.26 -18.80
C GLU A 16 -25.87 5.00 -18.14
N ALA A 17 -25.00 4.06 -17.75
CA ALA A 17 -25.41 2.86 -17.03
C ALA A 17 -26.11 3.20 -15.70
N LEU A 18 -25.50 4.08 -14.90
CA LEU A 18 -26.10 4.55 -13.64
C LEU A 18 -27.43 5.27 -13.86
N ALA A 19 -27.55 6.07 -14.92
CA ALA A 19 -28.78 6.77 -15.25
C ALA A 19 -29.90 5.79 -15.66
N ARG A 20 -29.58 4.78 -16.48
CA ARG A 20 -30.53 3.73 -16.89
C ARG A 20 -31.01 2.93 -15.68
N ASP A 21 -30.09 2.45 -14.86
CA ASP A 21 -30.42 1.66 -13.68
C ASP A 21 -31.27 2.46 -12.69
N ARG A 22 -30.94 3.75 -12.52
CA ARG A 22 -31.71 4.66 -11.67
C ARG A 22 -33.13 4.82 -12.18
N ALA A 23 -33.31 5.07 -13.46
CA ALA A 23 -34.64 5.23 -14.05
C ALA A 23 -35.46 3.95 -13.86
N PHE A 24 -34.92 2.81 -14.26
CA PHE A 24 -35.60 1.51 -14.18
C PHE A 24 -36.03 1.14 -12.76
N LEU A 25 -35.12 1.25 -11.78
CA LEU A 25 -35.41 0.86 -10.41
C LEU A 25 -36.36 1.85 -9.70
N THR A 26 -36.25 3.14 -10.01
CA THR A 26 -37.14 4.17 -9.45
C THR A 26 -38.56 3.97 -9.99
N GLU A 27 -38.71 3.77 -11.29
CA GLU A 27 -39.99 3.54 -11.94
C GLU A 27 -40.67 2.26 -11.41
N GLY A 28 -39.92 1.16 -11.33
CA GLY A 28 -40.44 -0.12 -10.82
C GLY A 28 -40.93 -0.06 -9.37
N LEU A 29 -40.17 0.58 -8.47
CA LEU A 29 -40.57 0.74 -7.07
C LEU A 29 -41.71 1.74 -6.90
N THR A 30 -41.78 2.77 -7.74
CA THR A 30 -42.90 3.74 -7.74
C THR A 30 -44.19 3.05 -8.16
N GLY A 31 -44.16 2.34 -9.29
CA GLY A 31 -45.33 1.59 -9.77
C GLY A 31 -45.78 0.50 -8.79
N LEU A 32 -44.84 -0.20 -8.15
CA LEU A 32 -45.19 -1.17 -7.09
C LEU A 32 -45.88 -0.50 -5.90
N ALA A 33 -45.38 0.65 -5.44
CA ALA A 33 -45.97 1.37 -4.31
C ALA A 33 -47.38 1.90 -4.65
N GLU A 34 -47.59 2.39 -5.86
CA GLU A 34 -48.91 2.84 -6.36
C GLU A 34 -49.88 1.67 -6.45
N TYR A 35 -49.48 0.57 -7.09
CA TYR A 35 -50.28 -0.64 -7.22
C TYR A 35 -50.73 -1.20 -5.86
N LEU A 36 -49.80 -1.31 -4.89
CA LEU A 36 -50.12 -1.80 -3.55
C LEU A 36 -51.06 -0.84 -2.80
N SER A 37 -50.93 0.47 -3.03
CA SER A 37 -51.81 1.47 -2.43
C SER A 37 -53.24 1.36 -2.98
N GLU A 38 -53.37 1.15 -4.30
CA GLU A 38 -54.67 0.96 -4.96
C GLU A 38 -55.32 -0.35 -4.50
N ALA A 39 -54.57 -1.46 -4.50
CA ALA A 39 -55.06 -2.76 -4.02
C ALA A 39 -55.50 -2.72 -2.54
N ALA A 40 -54.83 -1.92 -1.70
CA ALA A 40 -55.25 -1.72 -0.31
C ALA A 40 -56.61 -1.03 -0.23
N VAL A 41 -56.86 0.00 -1.05
CA VAL A 41 -58.14 0.73 -1.10
C VAL A 41 -59.27 -0.19 -1.54
N ASP A 42 -59.02 -1.04 -2.54
CA ASP A 42 -60.00 -2.03 -3.01
C ASP A 42 -60.34 -3.04 -1.90
N ALA A 43 -59.32 -3.59 -1.22
CA ALA A 43 -59.53 -4.53 -0.11
C ALA A 43 -60.35 -3.91 1.04
N PHE A 44 -60.07 -2.65 1.41
CA PHE A 44 -60.89 -1.94 2.40
C PHE A 44 -62.34 -1.71 1.92
N SER A 45 -62.52 -1.42 0.63
CA SER A 45 -63.85 -1.22 0.03
C SER A 45 -64.68 -2.50 0.01
N ASP A 46 -64.02 -3.65 -0.16
CA ASP A 46 -64.63 -4.98 -0.11
C ASP A 46 -64.85 -5.50 1.32
N GLY A 47 -64.39 -4.75 2.33
CA GLY A 47 -64.56 -5.08 3.76
C GLY A 47 -63.49 -6.02 4.34
N ASP A 48 -62.44 -6.33 3.57
CA ASP A 48 -61.30 -7.12 4.04
C ASP A 48 -60.24 -6.22 4.69
N ILE A 49 -60.46 -5.95 5.99
CA ILE A 49 -59.63 -5.04 6.78
C ILE A 49 -58.22 -5.58 6.99
N GLU A 50 -58.07 -6.91 7.15
CA GLU A 50 -56.77 -7.54 7.38
C GLU A 50 -55.90 -7.41 6.12
N MET A 51 -56.44 -7.78 4.95
CA MET A 51 -55.73 -7.66 3.68
C MET A 51 -55.40 -6.20 3.33
N GLY A 52 -56.34 -5.26 3.57
CA GLY A 52 -56.10 -3.83 3.34
C GLY A 52 -54.96 -3.27 4.20
N SER A 53 -54.88 -3.69 5.47
CA SER A 53 -53.79 -3.30 6.38
C SER A 53 -52.44 -3.86 5.90
N ASP A 54 -52.39 -5.15 5.54
CA ASP A 54 -51.17 -5.80 5.06
C ASP A 54 -50.64 -5.17 3.76
N LEU A 55 -51.52 -4.83 2.83
CA LEU A 55 -51.16 -4.15 1.58
C LEU A 55 -50.66 -2.72 1.83
N THR A 56 -51.24 -2.03 2.81
CA THR A 56 -50.79 -0.69 3.24
C THR A 56 -49.36 -0.75 3.78
N ASP A 57 -49.07 -1.71 4.68
CA ASP A 57 -47.72 -1.94 5.20
C ASP A 57 -46.71 -2.26 4.08
N GLN A 58 -47.13 -3.05 3.09
CA GLN A 58 -46.28 -3.35 1.93
C GLN A 58 -46.03 -2.12 1.07
N ALA A 59 -47.03 -1.27 0.84
CA ALA A 59 -46.89 -0.01 0.11
C ALA A 59 -45.92 0.94 0.82
N GLU A 60 -46.01 1.07 2.15
CA GLU A 60 -45.07 1.87 2.93
C GLU A 60 -43.64 1.34 2.84
N ARG A 61 -43.44 0.01 2.92
CA ARG A 61 -42.11 -0.61 2.73
C ARG A 61 -41.55 -0.34 1.35
N ALA A 62 -42.38 -0.38 0.30
CA ALA A 62 -41.96 -0.05 -1.06
C ALA A 62 -41.51 1.42 -1.17
N ARG A 63 -42.27 2.37 -0.59
CA ARG A 63 -41.90 3.80 -0.54
C ARG A 63 -40.61 4.04 0.24
N GLN A 64 -40.41 3.36 1.38
CA GLN A 64 -39.16 3.47 2.13
C GLN A 64 -37.97 2.95 1.34
N ARG A 65 -38.12 1.81 0.64
CA ARG A 65 -37.08 1.28 -0.25
C ARG A 65 -36.76 2.23 -1.41
N LEU A 66 -37.78 2.88 -1.99
CA LEU A 66 -37.61 3.89 -3.03
C LEU A 66 -36.77 5.07 -2.52
N GLY A 67 -37.10 5.62 -1.36
CA GLY A 67 -36.35 6.73 -0.76
C GLY A 67 -34.89 6.36 -0.49
N LYS A 68 -34.66 5.18 0.10
CA LYS A 68 -33.30 4.68 0.35
C LYS A 68 -32.50 4.48 -0.93
N LEU A 69 -33.12 3.91 -1.96
CA LEU A 69 -32.48 3.72 -3.27
C LEU A 69 -32.08 5.06 -3.89
N GLN A 70 -32.94 6.08 -3.83
CA GLN A 70 -32.63 7.41 -4.34
C GLN A 70 -31.43 8.04 -3.64
N ASP A 71 -31.35 7.91 -2.31
CA ASP A 71 -30.22 8.37 -1.52
C ASP A 71 -28.93 7.62 -1.86
N ASP A 72 -29.00 6.29 -1.93
CA ASP A 72 -27.86 5.42 -2.23
C ASP A 72 -27.32 5.71 -3.64
N MET A 73 -28.20 5.92 -4.64
CA MET A 73 -27.80 6.31 -6.00
C MET A 73 -27.23 7.73 -6.06
N GLY A 74 -27.75 8.66 -5.27
CA GLY A 74 -27.18 10.00 -5.13
C GLY A 74 -25.75 9.98 -4.57
N ARG A 75 -25.47 9.06 -3.64
CA ARG A 75 -24.11 8.84 -3.10
C ARG A 75 -23.21 8.15 -4.12
N ALA A 76 -23.69 7.10 -4.79
CA ALA A 76 -22.94 6.37 -5.80
C ALA A 76 -22.50 7.27 -6.97
N GLY A 77 -23.33 8.22 -7.40
CA GLY A 77 -22.97 9.20 -8.42
C GLY A 77 -21.79 10.11 -8.04
N ARG A 78 -21.52 10.29 -6.74
CA ARG A 78 -20.37 11.07 -6.24
C ARG A 78 -19.06 10.27 -6.22
N LEU A 79 -19.13 8.96 -6.41
CA LEU A 79 -17.96 8.06 -6.47
C LEU A 79 -17.43 7.88 -7.90
N LEU A 80 -17.97 8.61 -8.87
CA LEU A 80 -17.39 8.65 -10.21
C LEU A 80 -15.98 9.24 -10.11
N MET A 81 -14.98 8.41 -10.40
CA MET A 81 -13.56 8.79 -10.36
C MET A 81 -13.34 10.00 -11.26
N THR A 82 -13.10 11.15 -10.64
CA THR A 82 -12.54 12.32 -11.31
C THR A 82 -11.06 12.05 -11.56
N VAL A 83 -10.55 12.48 -12.71
CA VAL A 83 -9.12 12.35 -12.99
C VAL A 83 -8.39 13.32 -12.04
N PRO A 84 -7.33 12.88 -11.34
CA PRO A 84 -6.58 13.77 -10.46
C PRO A 84 -5.96 14.90 -11.29
N GLU A 85 -6.16 16.15 -10.84
CA GLU A 85 -5.44 17.29 -11.38
C GLU A 85 -4.00 17.25 -10.85
N VAL A 86 -3.02 17.17 -11.75
CA VAL A 86 -1.60 17.24 -11.38
C VAL A 86 -1.27 18.69 -11.04
N LEU A 87 -1.33 19.04 -9.75
CA LEU A 87 -0.99 20.37 -9.25
C LEU A 87 0.52 20.68 -9.35
N GLY A 88 1.37 19.66 -9.42
CA GLY A 88 2.81 19.79 -9.53
C GLY A 88 3.53 18.44 -9.53
N VAL A 89 4.82 18.47 -9.88
CA VAL A 89 5.71 17.30 -9.84
C VAL A 89 6.87 17.64 -8.90
N ALA A 90 7.18 16.74 -7.98
CA ALA A 90 8.34 16.85 -7.11
C ALA A 90 9.34 15.74 -7.44
N LEU A 91 10.61 16.10 -7.60
CA LEU A 91 11.71 15.13 -7.63
C LEU A 91 12.18 14.92 -6.19
N VAL A 92 11.85 13.77 -5.61
CA VAL A 92 12.32 13.38 -4.28
C VAL A 92 13.65 12.63 -4.45
N LEU A 93 14.75 13.27 -4.07
CA LEU A 93 16.04 12.63 -4.00
C LEU A 93 16.25 12.12 -2.57
N PRO A 94 16.58 10.83 -2.36
CA PRO A 94 16.91 10.34 -1.04
C PRO A 94 18.17 11.05 -0.54
N ALA A 95 18.08 11.70 0.62
CA ALA A 95 19.24 12.29 1.26
C ALA A 95 20.18 11.18 1.75
N PRO A 96 21.51 11.32 1.59
CA PRO A 96 22.45 10.40 2.20
C PRO A 96 22.26 10.41 3.72
N LEU A 97 22.20 9.22 4.32
CA LEU A 97 21.97 9.06 5.75
C LEU A 97 23.32 8.92 6.46
N GLU A 98 23.68 9.91 7.27
CA GLU A 98 24.85 9.82 8.16
C GLU A 98 24.50 9.05 9.44
N ILE A 99 25.13 7.89 9.63
CA ILE A 99 24.95 7.03 10.81
C ILE A 99 26.28 6.97 11.57
N GLU A 100 26.22 7.20 12.88
CA GLU A 100 27.34 6.90 13.78
C GLU A 100 27.19 5.46 14.29
N VAL A 101 28.21 4.66 14.06
CA VAL A 101 28.27 3.26 14.49
C VAL A 101 29.44 3.10 15.44
N GLU A 102 29.14 2.59 16.64
CA GLU A 102 30.17 2.13 17.56
C GLU A 102 30.69 0.78 17.08
N THR A 103 31.97 0.75 16.75
CA THR A 103 32.73 -0.45 16.38
C THR A 103 33.78 -0.73 17.46
N ASP A 104 34.40 -1.90 17.43
CA ASP A 104 35.49 -2.25 18.37
C ASP A 104 36.65 -1.23 18.31
N ASP A 105 36.81 -0.53 17.17
CA ASP A 105 37.84 0.49 16.92
C ASP A 105 37.36 1.95 17.21
N GLY A 106 36.15 2.13 17.77
CA GLY A 106 35.59 3.44 18.13
C GLY A 106 34.36 3.85 17.31
N VAL A 107 33.99 5.14 17.38
CA VAL A 107 32.81 5.69 16.68
C VAL A 107 33.17 6.02 15.23
N THR A 108 32.59 5.29 14.28
CA THR A 108 32.74 5.55 12.85
C THR A 108 31.49 6.23 12.28
N ARG A 109 31.68 7.33 11.53
CA ARG A 109 30.61 7.98 10.77
C ARG A 109 30.51 7.39 9.38
N LEU A 110 29.32 6.96 9.02
CA LEU A 110 29.03 6.27 7.78
C LEU A 110 28.01 7.05 6.99
N LEU A 111 28.37 7.40 5.76
CA LEU A 111 27.45 7.94 4.78
C LEU A 111 26.77 6.78 4.06
N MET A 112 25.56 6.43 4.49
CA MET A 112 24.75 5.46 3.76
C MET A 112 24.11 6.14 2.56
N ARG A 113 24.51 5.69 1.38
CA ARG A 113 23.91 6.08 0.11
C ARG A 113 23.38 4.85 -0.61
N ARG A 114 22.21 4.99 -1.20
CA ARG A 114 21.69 3.99 -2.12
C ARG A 114 22.51 4.02 -3.42
N ASP A 115 23.07 2.88 -3.79
CA ASP A 115 23.78 2.69 -5.04
C ASP A 115 23.14 1.54 -5.82
N ASP A 116 22.35 1.90 -6.82
CA ASP A 116 21.58 0.94 -7.63
C ASP A 116 22.49 -0.07 -8.34
N ALA A 117 23.74 0.30 -8.66
CA ALA A 117 24.69 -0.61 -9.30
C ALA A 117 25.18 -1.68 -8.30
N VAL A 118 25.39 -1.30 -7.04
CA VAL A 118 25.74 -2.22 -5.96
C VAL A 118 24.58 -3.16 -5.64
N GLU A 119 23.36 -2.63 -5.56
CA GLU A 119 22.15 -3.42 -5.33
C GLU A 119 21.94 -4.46 -6.44
N GLN A 120 22.04 -4.05 -7.71
CA GLN A 120 21.89 -4.96 -8.84
C GLN A 120 22.97 -6.06 -8.85
N ALA A 121 24.23 -5.70 -8.60
CA ALA A 121 25.32 -6.67 -8.55
C ALA A 121 25.15 -7.67 -7.39
N ALA A 122 24.64 -7.22 -6.24
CA ALA A 122 24.32 -8.09 -5.11
C ALA A 122 23.17 -9.06 -5.46
N MET A 123 22.11 -8.56 -6.09
CA MET A 123 20.99 -9.39 -6.59
C MET A 123 21.49 -10.47 -7.54
N ASP A 124 22.31 -10.11 -8.52
CA ASP A 124 22.86 -11.06 -9.50
C ASP A 124 23.71 -12.15 -8.81
N ALA A 125 24.51 -11.78 -7.81
CA ALA A 125 25.30 -12.71 -7.03
C ALA A 125 24.43 -13.71 -6.24
N VAL A 126 23.35 -13.24 -5.61
CA VAL A 126 22.41 -14.10 -4.86
C VAL A 126 21.65 -15.03 -5.81
N MET A 127 21.17 -14.51 -6.93
CA MET A 127 20.49 -15.32 -7.96
C MET A 127 21.41 -16.40 -8.52
N ALA A 128 22.68 -16.09 -8.77
CA ALA A 128 23.68 -17.07 -9.21
C ALA A 128 23.94 -18.13 -8.13
N TYR A 129 24.07 -17.72 -6.86
CA TYR A 129 24.29 -18.62 -5.74
C TYR A 129 23.14 -19.61 -5.56
N GLU A 130 21.88 -19.15 -5.59
CA GLU A 130 20.74 -20.05 -5.44
C GLU A 130 20.62 -21.03 -6.62
N ARG A 131 20.91 -20.60 -7.85
CA ARG A 131 20.99 -21.50 -9.02
C ARG A 131 22.06 -22.57 -8.86
N GLN A 132 23.24 -22.21 -8.35
CA GLN A 132 24.32 -23.19 -8.08
C GLN A 132 23.92 -24.21 -7.01
N ARG A 133 23.00 -23.85 -6.11
CA ARG A 133 22.43 -24.76 -5.09
C ARG A 133 21.23 -25.55 -5.60
N ALA A 134 21.05 -25.66 -6.93
CA ALA A 134 19.95 -26.35 -7.58
C ALA A 134 18.57 -25.81 -7.16
N ARG A 135 18.49 -24.51 -6.89
CA ARG A 135 17.24 -23.77 -6.68
C ARG A 135 16.91 -22.90 -7.88
N PHE A 136 15.66 -22.46 -7.95
CA PHE A 136 15.11 -21.70 -9.07
C PHE A 136 14.64 -20.34 -8.55
N PRO A 137 15.56 -19.37 -8.38
CA PRO A 137 15.21 -18.08 -7.84
C PRO A 137 14.52 -17.19 -8.89
N LYS A 138 13.56 -16.38 -8.42
CA LYS A 138 12.79 -15.42 -9.19
C LYS A 138 12.89 -14.06 -8.54
N ASP A 139 13.14 -13.05 -9.37
CA ASP A 139 13.16 -11.65 -8.95
C ASP A 139 11.73 -11.12 -8.77
N VAL A 140 11.44 -10.57 -7.58
CA VAL A 140 10.17 -9.95 -7.20
C VAL A 140 10.35 -8.62 -6.47
N HIS A 141 11.54 -8.00 -6.53
CA HIS A 141 11.86 -6.74 -5.83
C HIS A 141 10.91 -5.58 -6.18
N GLN A 142 10.23 -5.68 -7.32
CA GLN A 142 9.21 -4.71 -7.74
C GLN A 142 7.85 -5.06 -7.15
N GLY A 143 7.57 -4.49 -5.97
CA GLY A 143 6.23 -4.46 -5.39
C GLY A 143 6.02 -5.35 -4.16
N GLU A 144 6.99 -6.21 -3.85
CA GLU A 144 7.00 -7.00 -2.61
C GLU A 144 7.93 -6.38 -1.56
N SER A 145 7.79 -6.82 -0.32
CA SER A 145 8.64 -6.43 0.82
C SER A 145 9.87 -7.34 0.99
N TRP A 146 10.29 -7.99 -0.09
CA TRP A 146 11.51 -8.81 -0.24
C TRP A 146 11.91 -8.85 -1.71
N ASP A 147 13.16 -9.24 -2.00
CA ASP A 147 13.71 -9.14 -3.35
C ASP A 147 13.57 -10.40 -4.20
N ILE A 148 13.77 -11.58 -3.60
CA ILE A 148 13.86 -12.85 -4.34
C ILE A 148 12.98 -13.93 -3.71
N GLU A 149 12.24 -14.64 -4.56
CA GLU A 149 11.58 -15.90 -4.21
C GLU A 149 12.42 -17.07 -4.72
N SER A 150 12.86 -17.96 -3.84
CA SER A 150 13.63 -19.15 -4.24
C SER A 150 12.81 -20.42 -4.14
N TYR A 151 12.70 -21.13 -5.26
CA TYR A 151 11.97 -22.37 -5.39
C TYR A 151 12.90 -23.59 -5.41
N ASP A 152 12.43 -24.74 -4.94
CA ASP A 152 13.13 -26.03 -5.07
C ASP A 152 12.87 -26.69 -6.45
N ALA A 153 13.46 -27.87 -6.65
CA ALA A 153 13.30 -28.63 -7.91
C ALA A 153 11.88 -29.15 -8.14
N GLN A 154 11.03 -29.16 -7.12
CA GLN A 154 9.63 -29.54 -7.18
C GLN A 154 8.73 -28.32 -7.40
N GLY A 155 9.31 -27.12 -7.51
CA GLY A 155 8.57 -25.87 -7.69
C GLY A 155 7.91 -25.37 -6.40
N GLN A 156 8.30 -25.86 -5.22
CA GLN A 156 7.84 -25.33 -3.94
C GLN A 156 8.66 -24.10 -3.58
N LEU A 157 7.98 -23.04 -3.14
CA LEU A 157 8.63 -21.85 -2.62
C LEU A 157 9.24 -22.16 -1.25
N VAL A 158 10.57 -22.13 -1.17
CA VAL A 158 11.32 -22.53 0.03
C VAL A 158 11.93 -21.35 0.77
N ARG A 159 12.12 -20.20 0.10
CA ARG A 159 12.71 -19.00 0.72
C ARG A 159 12.15 -17.72 0.13
N TYR A 160 11.87 -16.78 1.01
CA TYR A 160 11.73 -15.36 0.70
C TYR A 160 13.02 -14.69 1.13
N ILE A 161 13.71 -14.04 0.19
CA ILE A 161 15.07 -13.55 0.38
C ILE A 161 15.08 -12.03 0.21
N GLU A 162 15.54 -11.34 1.25
CA GLU A 162 15.93 -9.94 1.24
C GLU A 162 17.44 -9.82 0.98
N VAL A 163 17.87 -8.98 0.05
CA VAL A 163 19.27 -8.83 -0.38
C VAL A 163 19.79 -7.44 -0.01
N LYS A 164 20.91 -7.41 0.73
CA LYS A 164 21.61 -6.16 1.06
C LYS A 164 23.03 -6.17 0.48
N GLY A 165 23.28 -5.28 -0.47
CA GLY A 165 24.58 -5.10 -1.10
C GLY A 165 25.45 -4.03 -0.42
N ARG A 166 26.76 -4.27 -0.37
CA ARG A 166 27.78 -3.32 0.08
C ARG A 166 28.97 -3.27 -0.86
N GLY A 167 29.46 -2.06 -1.12
CA GLY A 167 30.66 -1.82 -1.89
C GLY A 167 31.95 -2.24 -1.16
N PRO A 168 33.11 -2.16 -1.83
CA PRO A 168 34.41 -2.58 -1.27
C PRO A 168 34.88 -1.75 -0.07
N GLU A 169 34.47 -0.48 0.00
CA GLU A 169 34.87 0.49 1.04
C GLU A 169 33.73 0.81 2.02
N ASP A 170 32.58 0.13 1.88
CA ASP A 170 31.39 0.41 2.66
C ASP A 170 31.30 -0.41 3.95
N ALA A 171 30.67 0.20 4.96
CA ALA A 171 30.61 -0.23 6.34
C ALA A 171 29.99 -1.60 6.64
N ASP A 172 30.33 -2.12 7.82
CA ASP A 172 29.80 -3.32 8.48
C ASP A 172 28.31 -3.24 8.90
N VAL A 173 27.53 -2.31 8.35
CA VAL A 173 26.13 -2.09 8.74
C VAL A 173 25.20 -2.15 7.53
N VAL A 174 24.11 -2.89 7.69
CA VAL A 174 22.97 -2.92 6.77
C VAL A 174 21.72 -2.34 7.44
N THR A 175 20.84 -1.72 6.66
CA THR A 175 19.58 -1.17 7.14
C THR A 175 18.42 -1.99 6.59
N MET A 176 17.36 -2.12 7.38
CA MET A 176 16.08 -2.67 6.92
C MET A 176 15.02 -1.57 7.01
N THR A 177 14.12 -1.55 6.03
CA THR A 177 12.93 -0.68 6.06
C THR A 177 11.83 -1.32 6.91
N ASP A 178 10.84 -0.53 7.33
CA ASP A 178 9.71 -1.06 8.12
C ASP A 178 8.96 -2.19 7.40
N PRO A 179 8.62 -2.09 6.09
CA PRO A 179 7.97 -3.19 5.38
C PRO A 179 8.82 -4.46 5.34
N GLU A 180 10.12 -4.36 5.11
CA GLU A 180 11.06 -5.50 5.08
C GLU A 180 11.15 -6.17 6.46
N TRP A 181 11.29 -5.37 7.52
CA TRP A 181 11.36 -5.87 8.89
C TRP A 181 10.07 -6.59 9.30
N GLU A 182 8.93 -6.04 8.91
CA GLU A 182 7.62 -6.63 9.15
C GLU A 182 7.40 -7.91 8.32
N ALA A 183 7.93 -7.96 7.09
CA ALA A 183 7.94 -9.17 6.27
C ALA A 183 8.74 -10.29 6.94
N ALA A 184 9.94 -9.97 7.46
CA ALA A 184 10.76 -10.91 8.20
C ALA A 184 10.04 -11.48 9.43
N ARG A 185 9.33 -10.62 10.17
CA ARG A 185 8.48 -11.05 11.30
C ARG A 185 7.39 -12.03 10.86
N ARG A 186 6.66 -11.70 9.79
CA ARG A 186 5.51 -12.47 9.30
C ARG A 186 5.92 -13.84 8.75
N LEU A 187 7.03 -13.88 8.01
CA LEU A 187 7.49 -15.06 7.27
C LEU A 187 8.38 -16.00 8.11
N GLY A 188 9.00 -15.49 9.18
CA GLY A 188 9.75 -16.28 10.16
C GLY A 188 10.83 -17.15 9.52
N GLU A 189 10.73 -18.48 9.67
CA GLU A 189 11.71 -19.44 9.14
C GLU A 189 11.78 -19.49 7.61
N GLN A 190 10.77 -18.97 6.91
CA GLN A 190 10.80 -18.87 5.45
C GLN A 190 11.53 -17.62 4.97
N HIS A 191 11.79 -16.65 5.86
CA HIS A 191 12.51 -15.42 5.53
C HIS A 191 14.03 -15.60 5.68
N TRP A 192 14.77 -15.07 4.72
CA TRP A 192 16.22 -15.07 4.69
C TRP A 192 16.75 -13.68 4.37
N LEU A 193 17.77 -13.23 5.10
CA LEU A 193 18.57 -12.06 4.75
C LEU A 193 19.90 -12.50 4.16
N TYR A 194 20.22 -11.98 2.97
CA TYR A 194 21.47 -12.21 2.26
C TYR A 194 22.26 -10.92 2.21
N ILE A 195 23.40 -10.86 2.88
CA ILE A 195 24.29 -9.71 2.87
C ILE A 195 25.47 -10.02 1.95
N VAL A 196 25.66 -9.21 0.92
CA VAL A 196 26.70 -9.37 -0.10
C VAL A 196 27.69 -8.21 -0.01
N ARG A 197 28.98 -8.51 0.18
CA ARG A 197 30.05 -7.53 0.02
C ARG A 197 30.80 -7.81 -1.28
N LEU A 198 30.68 -6.88 -2.24
CA LEU A 198 31.18 -7.09 -3.59
C LEU A 198 32.71 -7.05 -3.69
N GLY A 199 33.37 -6.31 -2.78
CA GLY A 199 34.83 -6.15 -2.80
C GLY A 199 35.61 -7.45 -2.59
N ASP A 200 35.14 -8.31 -1.69
CA ASP A 200 35.79 -9.58 -1.33
C ASP A 200 34.92 -10.82 -1.60
N GLY A 201 33.70 -10.63 -2.11
CA GLY A 201 32.77 -11.70 -2.43
C GLY A 201 32.14 -12.35 -1.19
N MET A 202 32.17 -11.69 -0.03
CA MET A 202 31.52 -12.21 1.18
C MET A 202 30.01 -12.32 0.97
N LEU A 203 29.45 -13.49 1.32
CA LEU A 203 28.01 -13.75 1.38
C LEU A 203 27.65 -14.28 2.77
N VAL A 204 26.87 -13.51 3.54
CA VAL A 204 26.30 -13.92 4.82
C VAL A 204 24.80 -14.19 4.64
N MET A 205 24.33 -15.34 5.12
CA MET A 205 22.95 -15.76 5.01
C MET A 205 22.35 -15.99 6.39
N ILE A 206 21.25 -15.32 6.70
CA ILE A 206 20.60 -15.38 8.01
C ILE A 206 19.14 -15.77 7.82
N GLN A 207 18.79 -16.97 8.25
CA GLN A 207 17.39 -17.41 8.31
C GLN A 207 16.70 -16.83 9.55
N ASN A 208 15.47 -16.35 9.41
CA ASN A 208 14.68 -15.77 10.51
C ASN A 208 15.46 -14.70 11.29
N LEU A 209 15.84 -13.63 10.58
CA LEU A 209 16.58 -12.52 11.17
C LEU A 209 15.82 -11.88 12.34
N TYR A 210 14.48 -11.83 12.28
CA TYR A 210 13.65 -11.19 13.30
C TYR A 210 13.81 -11.85 14.68
N ALA A 211 13.99 -13.17 14.71
CA ALA A 211 14.23 -13.90 15.95
C ALA A 211 15.71 -13.93 16.39
N LYS A 212 16.65 -13.57 15.50
CA LYS A 212 18.10 -13.75 15.71
C LYS A 212 18.88 -12.47 15.89
N LEU A 213 18.38 -11.35 15.39
CA LEU A 213 19.05 -10.06 15.42
C LEU A 213 18.22 -9.05 16.22
N GLU A 214 18.92 -8.23 16.99
CA GLU A 214 18.33 -7.09 17.70
C GLU A 214 18.83 -5.79 17.04
N PRO A 215 18.10 -5.23 16.05
CA PRO A 215 18.54 -4.02 15.37
C PRO A 215 18.37 -2.80 16.28
N ARG A 216 19.27 -1.83 16.12
CA ARG A 216 19.10 -0.51 16.73
C ARG A 216 18.14 0.33 15.89
N GLU A 217 17.06 0.81 16.49
CA GLU A 217 16.15 1.74 15.85
C GLU A 217 16.80 3.14 15.72
N LEU A 218 16.80 3.71 14.52
CA LEU A 218 17.32 5.04 14.24
C LEU A 218 16.18 6.05 14.09
N LYS A 219 15.74 6.64 15.20
CA LYS A 219 14.78 7.77 15.20
C LYS A 219 15.52 9.10 15.20
N ARG A 220 15.24 9.96 14.21
CA ARG A 220 15.83 11.32 14.12
C ARG A 220 14.74 12.37 14.06
N TRP A 221 14.93 13.45 14.82
CA TRP A 221 14.08 14.63 14.79
C TRP A 221 14.87 15.77 14.14
N LEU A 222 14.28 16.42 13.14
CA LEU A 222 14.89 17.56 12.49
C LEU A 222 14.36 18.84 13.16
N VAL A 223 15.27 19.65 13.68
CA VAL A 223 14.95 20.97 14.25
C VAL A 223 15.64 22.02 13.40
N ARG A 224 14.88 22.98 12.88
CA ARG A 224 15.48 24.10 12.15
C ARG A 224 16.12 25.08 13.13
N ILE A 225 17.30 25.55 12.77
CA ILE A 225 18.04 26.55 13.56
C ILE A 225 17.20 27.84 13.73
N THR A 226 16.41 28.22 12.73
CA THR A 226 15.51 29.39 12.82
C THR A 226 14.44 29.22 13.89
N ASP A 227 13.87 28.03 14.00
CA ASP A 227 12.81 27.74 14.98
C ASP A 227 13.40 27.70 16.39
N ALA A 228 14.60 27.11 16.54
CA ALA A 228 15.35 27.11 17.80
C ALA A 228 15.72 28.54 18.24
N LYS A 229 16.16 29.41 17.33
CA LYS A 229 16.45 30.82 17.63
C LYS A 229 15.22 31.62 18.07
N GLY A 230 14.03 31.26 17.60
CA GLY A 230 12.77 31.90 18.01
C GLY A 230 12.30 31.53 19.42
N HIS A 231 12.84 30.45 19.98
CA HIS A 231 12.39 29.87 21.26
C HIS A 231 13.51 29.61 22.26
N GLY A 232 14.76 29.93 21.93
CA GLY A 232 15.93 29.66 22.77
C GLY A 232 16.89 30.85 22.84
N GLU A 233 17.75 30.84 23.85
CA GLU A 233 18.81 31.83 24.01
C GLU A 233 19.95 31.56 23.02
N THR A 234 20.42 32.60 22.34
CA THR A 234 21.57 32.50 21.43
C THR A 234 22.82 33.01 22.14
N VAL A 235 23.83 32.15 22.27
CA VAL A 235 25.15 32.50 22.81
C VAL A 235 26.20 32.30 21.73
N SER A 236 27.09 33.28 21.57
CA SER A 236 28.19 33.26 20.61
C SER A 236 29.45 32.72 21.29
N PHE A 237 30.02 31.63 20.77
CA PHE A 237 31.31 31.11 21.20
C PHE A 237 32.38 31.53 20.19
N VAL A 238 32.66 32.83 20.15
CA VAL A 238 33.87 33.34 19.49
C VAL A 238 34.59 34.10 20.59
N ASP A 239 35.63 33.48 21.15
CA ASP A 239 36.60 34.16 22.01
C ASP A 239 37.48 35.05 21.10
N ASP A 240 37.64 36.32 21.46
CA ASP A 240 38.58 37.27 20.84
C ASP A 240 40.05 36.87 21.07
#